data_AF-A0A3N7CRA4-F1
#
_entry.id   AF-A0A3N7CRA4-F1
#
_cell.length_a   1.000
_cell.length_b   1.000
_cell.length_c   1.000
_cell.angle_alpha   90.00
_cell.angle_beta   90.00
_cell.angle_gamma   90.00
#
_symmetry.space_group_name_H-M   'P 1'
#
loop_
_entity.id
_entity.type
_entity.pdbx_description
1 polymer ?
#
loop_
_entity_poly.entity_id
_entity_poly.type
_entity_poly.pdbx_seq_one_letter_code
_entity_poly.pdbx_strand_id
1 'polypeptide(L)' 'MDFLLIDTITNSAGKLYLFIRYRNPNKRRKIFLNEYEGSYTLAGKEALLWVLALIVLLIVVGLIVLTVSNTFIPRE' A
#
# COMPACT_ATOMS: atom_id res chain seq x y z
N MET A 1 -2.78 15.28 19.61
CA MET A 1 -2.39 13.89 19.96
C MET A 1 -2.43 12.96 18.74
N ASP A 2 -3.17 13.31 17.70
CA ASP A 2 -3.38 12.47 16.49
C ASP A 2 -2.12 12.30 15.63
N PHE A 3 -1.26 13.31 15.60
CA PHE A 3 -0.01 13.29 14.82
C PHE A 3 0.97 12.21 15.33
N LEU A 4 1.08 12.04 16.65
CA LEU A 4 1.92 11.02 17.28
C LEU A 4 1.40 9.60 17.04
N LEU A 5 0.07 9.42 17.02
CA LEU A 5 -0.55 8.13 16.72
C LEU A 5 -0.28 7.71 15.27
N ILE A 6 -0.46 8.65 14.32
CA ILE A 6 -0.21 8.39 12.90
C ILE A 6 1.26 8.04 12.67
N ASP A 7 2.21 8.79 13.24
CA ASP A 7 3.63 8.48 13.09
C ASP A 7 3.98 7.10 13.67
N THR A 8 3.41 6.74 14.83
CA THR A 8 3.65 5.45 15.47
C THR A 8 3.11 4.29 14.64
N ILE A 9 1.90 4.44 14.07
CA ILE A 9 1.28 3.46 13.18
C ILE A 9 2.10 3.32 11.90
N THR A 10 2.49 4.44 11.29
CA THR A 10 3.23 4.45 10.02
C THR A 10 4.61 3.84 10.17
N ASN A 11 5.30 4.10 11.28
CA ASN A 11 6.60 3.52 11.60
C ASN A 11 6.49 2.00 11.84
N SER A 12 5.45 1.56 12.56
CA SER A 12 5.17 0.14 12.78
C SER A 12 4.81 -0.58 11.48
N ALA A 13 3.98 0.05 10.64
CA ALA A 13 3.60 -0.45 9.33
C ALA A 13 4.82 -0.56 8.39
N GLY A 14 5.72 0.43 8.39
CA GLY A 14 6.96 0.40 7.60
C GLY A 14 7.91 -0.71 8.01
N LYS A 15 8.06 -0.98 9.32
CA LYS A 15 8.81 -2.13 9.83
C LYS A 15 8.20 -3.46 9.36
N LEU A 16 6.89 -3.61 9.51
CA LEU A 16 6.18 -4.81 9.12
C LEU A 16 6.26 -5.04 7.60
N TYR A 17 6.08 -3.99 6.82
CA TYR A 17 6.17 -4.01 5.36
C TYR A 17 7.54 -4.47 4.87
N LEU A 18 8.63 -3.87 5.39
CA LEU A 18 9.98 -4.28 5.04
C LEU A 18 10.30 -5.70 5.51
N PHE A 19 9.74 -6.12 6.65
CA PHE A 19 9.91 -7.47 7.18
C PHE A 19 9.23 -8.53 6.29
N ILE A 20 8.00 -8.25 5.82
CA ILE A 20 7.23 -9.14 4.94
C ILE A 20 7.84 -9.16 3.53
N ARG A 21 8.15 -7.99 2.96
CA ARG A 21 8.63 -7.85 1.57
C ARG A 21 10.04 -8.38 1.38
N TYR A 22 10.91 -8.30 2.40
CA TYR A 22 12.30 -8.72 2.31
C TYR A 22 12.68 -9.73 3.40
N ARG A 23 12.59 -11.03 3.07
CA ARG A 23 13.01 -12.14 3.95
C ARG A 23 14.49 -12.12 4.33
N ASN A 24 15.37 -11.66 3.44
CA ASN A 24 16.81 -11.61 3.70
C ASN A 24 17.17 -10.34 4.49
N PRO A 25 17.73 -10.44 5.71
CA PRO A 25 18.02 -9.30 6.57
C PRO A 25 19.06 -8.35 5.97
N ASN A 26 20.03 -8.85 5.20
CA ASN A 26 21.04 -8.02 4.55
C ASN A 26 20.43 -7.18 3.43
N LYS A 27 19.56 -7.80 2.62
CA LYS A 27 18.83 -7.09 1.56
C LYS A 27 17.86 -6.07 2.14
N ARG A 28 17.15 -6.43 3.21
CA ARG A 28 16.24 -5.54 3.93
C ARG A 28 16.96 -4.30 4.46
N ARG A 29 18.11 -4.47 5.11
CA ARG A 29 18.90 -3.34 5.64
C ARG A 29 19.44 -2.45 4.53
N LYS A 30 19.91 -3.03 3.42
CA LYS A 30 20.37 -2.27 2.25
C LYS A 30 19.26 -1.40 1.66
N ILE A 31 18.07 -1.98 1.51
CA ILE A 31 16.89 -1.27 0.97
C ILE A 31 16.39 -0.21 1.96
N PHE A 32 16.33 -0.53 3.25
CA PHE A 32 15.96 0.42 4.28
C PHE A 32 16.84 1.67 4.29
N LEU A 33 18.15 1.52 4.10
CA LEU A 33 19.09 2.65 4.07
C LEU A 33 19.10 3.38 2.72
N ASN A 34 19.02 2.65 1.60
CA ASN A 34 19.17 3.24 0.26
C ASN A 34 17.86 3.79 -0.33
N GLU A 35 16.74 3.08 -0.18
CA GLU A 35 15.45 3.50 -0.74
C GLU A 35 14.63 4.34 0.24
N TYR A 36 14.79 4.10 1.54
CA TYR A 36 13.99 4.74 2.59
C TYR A 36 14.79 5.67 3.51
N GLU A 37 16.06 5.94 3.20
CA GLU A 37 16.96 6.84 3.95
C GLU A 37 17.04 6.52 5.46
N GLY A 38 16.82 5.25 5.83
CA GLY A 38 16.77 4.84 7.24
C GLY A 38 15.51 5.28 8.00
N SER A 39 14.44 5.68 7.29
CA SER A 39 13.17 6.09 7.87
C SER A 39 12.07 5.06 7.62
N TYR A 40 11.61 4.43 8.70
CA TYR A 40 10.47 3.51 8.63
C TYR A 40 9.15 4.23 8.32
N THR A 41 9.06 5.53 8.61
CA THR A 41 7.90 6.35 8.29
C THR A 41 7.74 6.50 6.77
N LEU A 42 8.84 6.66 6.02
CA LEU A 42 8.82 6.66 4.55
C LEU A 42 8.35 5.33 3.99
N ALA A 43 8.88 4.21 4.51
CA ALA A 43 8.45 2.87 4.12
C ALA A 43 6.97 2.61 4.40
N GLY A 44 6.46 3.08 5.53
CA GLY A 44 5.04 2.97 5.89
C GLY A 44 4.13 3.83 4.99
N LYS A 45 4.56 5.03 4.61
CA LYS A 45 3.84 5.88 3.65
C LYS A 45 3.73 5.22 2.28
N GLU A 46 4.82 4.62 1.79
CA GLU A 46 4.79 3.90 0.51
C GLU A 46 3.86 2.68 0.57
N ALA A 47 3.90 1.91 1.67
CA ALA A 47 2.99 0.80 1.87
C ALA A 47 1.51 1.25 1.85
N LEU A 48 1.18 2.37 2.49
CA LEU A 48 -0.16 2.96 2.45
C LEU A 48 -0.56 3.40 1.03
N LEU A 49 0.37 4.01 0.29
CA LEU A 49 0.12 4.40 -1.11
C LEU A 49 -0.19 3.19 -1.98
N TRP A 50 0.53 2.07 -1.81
CA TRP A 50 0.25 0.83 -2.51
C TRP A 50 -1.13 0.26 -2.19
N VAL A 51 -1.53 0.28 -0.92
CA VAL A 51 -2.88 -0.16 -0.52
C VAL A 51 -3.94 0.74 -1.14
N LEU A 52 -3.73 2.05 -1.14
CA LEU A 52 -4.66 3.02 -1.71
C LEU A 52 -4.76 2.86 -3.23
N ALA A 53 -3.64 2.64 -3.91
CA ALA A 53 -3.61 2.35 -5.34
C ALA A 53 -4.37 1.05 -5.68
N LEU A 54 -4.24 0.01 -4.86
CA LEU A 54 -4.97 -1.24 -5.03
C LEU A 54 -6.48 -1.06 -4.84
N ILE A 55 -6.90 -0.24 -3.88
CA ILE A 55 -8.32 0.11 -3.69
C ILE A 55 -8.86 0.85 -4.93
N VAL A 56 -8.13 1.83 -5.43
CA VAL A 56 -8.52 2.58 -6.65
C VAL A 56 -8.62 1.64 -7.84
N LEU A 57 -7.66 0.73 -8.02
CA LEU A 57 -7.71 -0.29 -9.07
C LEU A 57 -8.97 -1.16 -8.97
N LEU A 58 -9.32 -1.65 -7.77
CA LEU A 58 -10.52 -2.46 -7.55
C LEU A 58 -11.81 -1.69 -7.86
N ILE A 59 -11.86 -0.41 -7.50
CA ILE A 59 -13.00 0.46 -7.85
C ILE A 59 -13.14 0.59 -9.37
N VAL A 60 -12.03 0.86 -10.07
CA VAL A 60 -12.03 0.98 -11.53
C VAL A 60 -12.48 -0.32 -12.18
N VAL A 61 -11.94 -1.47 -11.75
CA VAL A 61 -12.35 -2.79 -12.26
C VAL A 61 -13.83 -3.04 -11.96
N GLY A 62 -14.30 -2.74 -10.75
CA GLY A 62 -15.71 -2.88 -10.38
C GLY A 62 -16.63 -2.03 -11.25
N LEU A 63 -16.26 -0.78 -11.53
CA LEU A 63 -17.00 0.10 -12.43
C LEU A 63 -17.04 -0.45 -13.86
N ILE A 64 -15.91 -0.93 -14.39
CA ILE A 64 -15.85 -1.56 -15.72
C ILE A 64 -16.79 -2.76 -15.76
N VAL A 65 -16.74 -3.65 -14.77
CA VAL A 65 -17.61 -4.84 -14.70
C VAL A 65 -19.09 -4.44 -14.65
N LEU A 66 -19.45 -3.43 -13.87
CA LEU A 66 -20.83 -2.93 -13.80
C LEU A 66 -21.30 -2.35 -15.13
N THR A 67 -20.48 -1.52 -15.78
CA THR A 67 -20.80 -0.94 -17.09
C THR A 67 -20.96 -2.04 -18.14
N VAL A 68 -20.02 -2.98 -18.22
CA VAL A 68 -20.07 -4.11 -19.15
C VAL A 68 -21.34 -4.94 -18.90
N SER A 69 -21.64 -5.29 -17.64
CA SER A 69 -22.82 -6.09 -17.30
C SER A 69 -24.13 -5.40 -17.70
N ASN A 70 -24.23 -4.07 -17.49
CA ASN A 70 -25.40 -3.29 -17.92
C ASN A 70 -25.51 -3.16 -19.45
N THR A 71 -24.40 -3.13 -20.18
CA THR A 71 -24.43 -3.06 -21.65
C THR A 71 -24.75 -4.40 -22.33
N PHE A 72 -24.42 -5.53 -21.70
CA PHE A 72 -24.63 -6.86 -22.29
C PHE A 72 -25.93 -7.56 -21.84
N ILE A 73 -26.54 -7.14 -20.72
CA ILE A 73 -27.85 -7.62 -20.28
C ILE A 73 -28.84 -6.46 -20.45
N PRO A 74 -29.52 -6.32 -21.61
CA PRO A 74 -30.59 -5.35 -21.74
C PRO A 74 -31.68 -5.70 -20.74
N ARG A 75 -32.01 -4.76 -19.84
CA ARG A 75 -33.23 -4.84 -19.03
C ARG A 75 -34.39 -4.49 -19.96
N GLU A 76 -35.14 -5.50 -20.37
CA GLU A 76 -36.52 -5.36 -20.88
C GLU A 76 -37.45 -4.83 -19.78
#